data_AF-A0A1G2F082-F1
#
_entry.id   AF-A0A1G2F082-F1
#
_cell.length_a   1.000
_cell.length_b   1.000
_cell.length_c   1.000
_cell.angle_alpha   90.00
_cell.angle_beta   90.00
_cell.angle_gamma   90.00
#
_symmetry.space_group_name_H-M   'P 1'
#
loop_
_entity.id
_entity.type
_entity.pdbx_description
1 polymer ?
#
loop_
_entity_poly.entity_id
_entity_poly.type
_entity_poly.pdbx_seq_one_letter_code
_entity_poly.pdbx_strand_id
1 'polypeptide(L)' 'MKRRDVQLELNQAHTTAEVFIKSYNQTIPTGFPVASVAVLKKFQEANPSLFSNKDKWSIEKHRKKLMDWLPSHLNES' A
#
# COMPACT_ATOMS: atom_id res chain seq x y z
N MET A 1 8.32 0.47 27.52
CA MET A 1 7.53 -0.19 26.46
C MET A 1 6.80 0.89 25.64
N LYS A 2 7.30 1.27 24.44
CA LYS A 2 6.66 2.31 23.58
C LYS A 2 6.87 2.03 22.07
N ARG A 3 6.83 0.75 21.65
CA ARG A 3 6.93 0.40 20.22
C ARG A 3 5.61 -0.04 19.59
N ARG A 4 4.54 -0.21 20.38
CA ARG A 4 3.25 -0.72 19.90
C ARG A 4 2.34 0.38 19.34
N ASP A 5 2.39 1.58 19.90
CA ASP A 5 1.54 2.70 19.47
C ASP A 5 1.91 3.29 18.10
N VAL A 6 3.20 3.35 17.76
CA VAL A 6 3.64 3.90 16.47
C VAL A 6 3.07 3.10 15.29
N GLN A 7 2.93 1.77 15.43
CA GLN A 7 2.40 0.94 14.37
C GLN A 7 0.88 1.11 14.22
N LEU A 8 0.17 1.41 15.31
CA LEU A 8 -1.27 1.69 15.31
C LEU A 8 -1.55 3.10 14.78
N GLU A 9 -0.77 4.09 15.21
CA GLU A 9 -0.81 5.46 14.69
C GLU A 9 -0.42 5.52 13.22
N LEU A 10 0.57 4.75 12.74
CA LEU A 10 0.88 4.63 11.31
C LEU A 10 -0.20 3.89 10.52
N ASN A 11 -0.97 3.01 11.17
CA ASN A 11 -2.10 2.33 10.54
C ASN A 11 -3.32 3.25 10.40
N GLN A 12 -3.50 4.21 11.32
CA GLN A 12 -4.59 5.18 11.32
C GLN A 12 -4.21 6.53 10.68
N ALA A 13 -2.93 6.88 10.65
CA ALA A 13 -2.41 8.06 9.98
C ALA A 13 -2.37 7.80 8.49
N HIS A 14 -3.24 8.50 7.78
CA HIS A 14 -3.18 8.59 6.34
C HIS A 14 -1.76 8.97 5.90
N THR A 15 -1.09 8.04 5.22
CA THR A 15 0.30 8.19 4.82
C THR A 15 0.42 8.51 3.34
N THR A 16 1.57 9.02 2.92
CA THR A 16 1.85 9.29 1.50
C THR A 16 2.19 8.00 0.75
N ALA A 17 2.04 8.03 -0.57
CA ALA A 17 2.37 6.90 -1.44
C ALA A 17 3.80 6.37 -1.20
N GLU A 18 4.77 7.28 -0.98
CA GLU A 18 6.18 6.92 -0.74
C GLU A 18 6.39 6.14 0.56
N VAL A 19 5.77 6.59 1.66
CA VAL A 19 5.86 5.90 2.96
C VAL A 19 5.15 4.56 2.89
N PHE A 20 4.01 4.51 2.20
CA PHE A 20 3.29 3.26 1.96
C PHE A 20 4.17 2.25 1.20
N ILE A 21 4.81 2.67 0.09
CA ILE A 21 5.71 1.81 -0.69
C ILE A 21 6.84 1.28 0.18
N LYS A 22 7.47 2.15 0.98
CA LYS A 22 8.57 1.76 1.85
C LYS A 22 8.13 0.69 2.86
N SER A 23 7.01 0.92 3.54
CA SER A 23 6.47 -0.06 4.49
C SER A 23 5.99 -1.33 3.80
N TYR A 24 5.39 -1.25 2.61
CA TYR A 24 4.96 -2.40 1.83
C TYR A 24 6.18 -3.26 1.46
N ASN A 25 7.17 -2.68 0.79
CA ASN A 25 8.38 -3.37 0.34
C ASN A 25 9.21 -3.93 1.50
N GLN A 26 9.14 -3.35 2.71
CA GLN A 26 9.80 -3.89 3.90
C GLN A 26 9.05 -5.07 4.54
N THR A 27 7.75 -5.23 4.26
CA THR A 27 6.90 -6.23 4.94
C THR A 27 6.37 -7.31 4.00
N ILE A 28 6.59 -7.20 2.68
CA ILE A 28 6.14 -8.20 1.72
C ILE A 28 6.88 -9.54 1.91
N PRO A 29 6.21 -10.67 1.65
CA PRO A 29 6.87 -11.98 1.63
C PRO A 29 7.87 -12.06 0.48
N THR A 30 8.93 -12.84 0.66
CA THR A 30 9.88 -13.16 -0.42
C THR A 30 9.14 -13.82 -1.58
N GLY A 31 9.30 -13.28 -2.79
CA GLY A 31 8.59 -13.72 -4.00
C GLY A 31 7.36 -12.89 -4.36
N PHE A 32 6.91 -11.97 -3.50
CA PHE A 32 5.94 -10.97 -3.90
C PHE A 32 6.60 -9.82 -4.67
N PRO A 33 5.90 -9.27 -5.67
CA PRO A 33 6.40 -8.13 -6.40
C PRO A 33 6.46 -6.87 -5.55
N VAL A 34 7.51 -6.08 -5.76
CA VAL A 34 7.68 -4.79 -5.10
C VAL A 34 6.67 -3.79 -5.63
N ALA A 35 6.08 -3.02 -4.72
CA ALA A 35 5.27 -1.88 -5.10
C ALA A 35 6.20 -0.73 -5.54
N SER A 36 5.82 -0.07 -6.63
CA SER A 36 6.46 1.15 -7.13
C SER A 36 5.42 2.25 -7.28
N VAL A 37 5.86 3.50 -7.42
CA VAL A 37 4.95 4.64 -7.60
C VAL A 37 4.04 4.44 -8.82
N ALA A 38 4.55 3.83 -9.89
CA ALA A 38 3.77 3.50 -11.08
C ALA A 38 2.64 2.51 -10.78
N VAL A 39 2.92 1.48 -9.98
CA VAL A 39 1.94 0.48 -9.54
C VAL A 39 0.89 1.10 -8.63
N LEU A 40 1.29 1.97 -7.69
CA LEU A 40 0.36 2.68 -6.82
C LEU A 40 -0.58 3.59 -7.62
N LYS A 41 -0.05 4.31 -8.62
CA LYS A 41 -0.85 5.17 -9.49
C LYS A 41 -1.89 4.36 -10.25
N LYS A 42 -1.49 3.25 -10.89
CA LYS A 42 -2.43 2.33 -11.56
C LYS A 42 -3.47 1.78 -10.58
N PHE A 43 -3.07 1.40 -9.37
CA PHE A 43 -3.97 0.89 -8.35
C PHE A 43 -4.99 1.95 -7.90
N GLN A 44 -4.55 3.20 -7.76
CA GLN A 44 -5.40 4.34 -7.41
C GLN A 44 -6.40 4.67 -8.52
N GLU A 45 -5.96 4.63 -9.78
CA GLU A 45 -6.83 4.81 -10.96
C GLU A 45 -7.82 3.65 -11.12
N ALA A 46 -7.41 2.42 -10.81
CA ALA A 46 -8.27 1.23 -10.87
C ALA A 46 -9.26 1.15 -9.69
N ASN A 47 -8.93 1.74 -8.53
CA ASN A 47 -9.74 1.65 -7.32
C ASN A 47 -10.04 3.03 -6.68
N PRO A 48 -10.59 4.00 -7.43
CA PRO A 48 -10.85 5.34 -6.90
C PRO A 48 -11.82 5.33 -5.70
N SER A 49 -12.67 4.31 -5.61
CA SER A 49 -13.59 4.09 -4.49
C SER A 49 -12.89 3.79 -3.15
N LEU A 50 -11.66 3.26 -3.17
CA LEU A 50 -10.85 3.05 -1.97
C LEU A 50 -10.24 4.36 -1.46
N PHE A 51 -10.05 5.34 -2.35
CA PHE A 51 -9.47 6.65 -2.08
C PHE A 51 -10.56 7.71 -1.91
N SER A 52 -11.42 7.52 -0.92
CA SER A 52 -12.52 8.46 -0.62
C SER A 52 -12.01 9.85 -0.24
N ASN A 53 -10.81 9.92 0.36
CA ASN A 53 -10.01 11.14 0.42
C ASN A 53 -8.79 10.91 -0.48
N LYS A 54 -8.77 11.53 -1.66
CA LYS A 54 -7.91 11.24 -2.81
C LYS A 54 -6.41 11.02 -2.57
N ASP A 55 -5.87 11.35 -1.39
CA ASP A 55 -4.43 11.29 -1.09
C ASP A 55 -4.07 10.46 0.15
N LYS A 56 -5.02 9.71 0.71
CA LYS A 56 -4.86 9.09 2.01
C LYS A 56 -4.65 7.59 1.91
N TRP A 57 -3.39 7.14 1.99
CA TRP A 57 -3.05 5.72 2.03
C TRP A 57 -3.10 5.19 3.47
N SER A 58 -3.94 4.20 3.72
CA SER A 58 -3.88 3.33 4.90
C SER A 58 -3.00 2.10 4.61
N ILE A 59 -1.97 1.88 5.43
CA ILE A 59 -1.02 0.76 5.28
C ILE A 59 -1.75 -0.57 5.24
N GLU A 60 -2.52 -0.94 6.25
CA GLU A 60 -3.14 -2.27 6.31
C GLU A 60 -4.26 -2.49 5.27
N LYS A 61 -5.17 -1.51 5.13
CA LYS A 61 -6.30 -1.60 4.19
C LYS A 61 -5.83 -1.66 2.74
N HIS A 62 -4.94 -0.74 2.32
CA HIS A 62 -4.46 -0.73 0.94
C HIS A 62 -3.42 -1.82 0.71
N ARG A 63 -2.61 -2.24 1.69
CA ARG A 63 -1.66 -3.36 1.50
C ARG A 63 -2.38 -4.63 1.14
N LYS A 64 -3.43 -5.02 1.86
CA LYS A 64 -4.17 -6.25 1.56
C LYS A 64 -4.78 -6.19 0.15
N LYS A 65 -5.41 -5.07 -0.20
CA LYS A 65 -5.99 -4.86 -1.53
C LYS A 65 -4.93 -4.82 -2.63
N LEU A 66 -3.79 -4.21 -2.36
CA LEU A 66 -2.69 -4.10 -3.31
C LEU A 66 -2.00 -5.46 -3.52
N MET A 67 -1.82 -6.27 -2.47
CA MET A 67 -1.31 -7.65 -2.60
C MET A 67 -2.24 -8.57 -3.38
N ASP A 68 -3.55 -8.37 -3.28
CA ASP A 68 -4.55 -9.11 -4.06
C ASP A 68 -4.58 -8.65 -5.53
N TRP A 69 -4.35 -7.35 -5.76
CA TRP A 69 -4.40 -6.74 -7.09
C TRP A 69 -3.09 -6.88 -7.89
N LEU A 70 -1.91 -6.75 -7.26
CA LEU A 70 -0.61 -6.82 -7.95
C LEU A 70 -0.41 -8.08 -8.80
N PRO A 71 -0.56 -9.31 -8.27
CA PRO A 71 -0.30 -10.52 -9.06
C PRO A 71 -1.18 -10.62 -10.30
N SER A 72 -2.40 -10.08 -10.24
CA SER A 72 -3.34 -10.04 -11.37
C SER A 72 -3.00 -8.99 -12.43
N HIS A 73 -2.19 -7.97 -12.09
CA HIS A 73 -1.90 -6.82 -12.97
C HIS A 73 -0.42 -6.61 -13.29
N LEU A 74 0.49 -7.34 -12.65
CA LEU A 74 1.93 -7.26 -12.90
C LEU A 74 2.42 -8.30 -13.93
N ASN A 75 1.56 -9.23 -14.35
CA ASN A 75 1.90 -10.24 -15.35
C ASN A 75 1.85 -9.74 -16.81
N GLU A 76 1.79 -8.42 -17.02
CA GLU A 76 1.87 -7.78 -18.34
C GLU A 76 3.24 -7.14 -18.59
N SER A 77 4.32 -7.87 -18.30
CA SER A 77 5.67 -7.41 -18.65
C SER A 77 6.19 -8.05 -19.94
#